data_AF-A0AAC9CZQ3-F1
#
_entry.id   AF-A0AAC9CZQ3-F1
#
_cell.length_a   1.000
_cell.length_b   1.000
_cell.length_c   1.000
_cell.angle_alpha   90.00
_cell.angle_beta   90.00
_cell.angle_gamma   90.00
#
_symmetry.space_group_name_H-M   'P 1'
#
loop_
_entity.id
_entity.type
_entity.pdbx_description
1 polymer ?
#
loop_
_entity_poly.entity_id
_entity_poly.type
_entity_poly.pdbx_seq_one_letter_code
_entity_poly.pdbx_strand_id
1 'polypeptide(L)'
;MVDIKKGEASVFEAKCPQCGELMANMGLDFESPRKDDVKKWEHIKSLFSVGITFHSCGCSGPGYIPNSKEKLVEYFEDIKKTYFKNMDFWRTRIEPATKQEKERDSNKNWHELNRISSNFRKETVTNQEGLDYWHLKIKQVEEKLNLIK
;
A
#
# COMPACT_ATOMS: atom_id res chain seq x y z
N MET A 1 15.19 9.61 27.38
CA MET A 1 15.59 10.91 26.82
C MET A 1 15.21 10.94 25.35
N VAL A 2 14.15 11.68 25.01
CA VAL A 2 13.98 12.30 23.69
C VAL A 2 13.43 13.69 24.00
N ASP A 3 14.32 14.59 24.38
CA ASP A 3 14.04 16.00 24.72
C ASP A 3 13.92 16.88 23.47
N ILE A 4 13.33 16.33 22.40
CA ILE A 4 12.98 17.14 21.22
C ILE A 4 11.49 17.44 21.37
N LYS A 5 11.17 18.66 21.77
CA LYS A 5 9.81 19.18 21.65
C LYS A 5 9.45 19.10 20.16
N LYS A 6 8.60 18.15 19.77
CA LYS A 6 7.96 18.18 18.45
C LYS A 6 7.27 19.53 18.35
N GLY A 7 7.64 20.33 17.35
CA GLY A 7 6.93 21.56 17.04
C GLY A 7 5.45 21.25 16.79
N GLU A 8 4.59 22.24 17.02
CA GLU A 8 3.16 22.10 16.71
C GLU A 8 3.01 21.72 15.23
N ALA A 9 2.25 20.65 14.97
CA ALA A 9 1.92 20.29 13.61
C ALA A 9 1.12 21.45 12.99
N SER A 10 1.55 21.96 11.84
CA SER A 10 0.78 22.95 11.10
C SER A 10 -0.61 22.38 10.82
N VAL A 11 -1.63 23.08 11.32
CA VAL A 11 -3.04 22.77 11.04
C VAL A 11 -3.51 23.31 9.68
N PHE A 12 -2.65 24.07 9.00
CA PHE A 12 -2.96 24.67 7.70
C PHE A 12 -2.49 23.78 6.55
N GLU A 13 -3.39 23.60 5.57
CA GLU A 13 -3.08 22.94 4.30
C GLU A 13 -2.10 23.79 3.48
N ALA A 14 -1.07 23.14 2.92
CA ALA A 14 -0.10 23.82 2.06
C ALA A 14 -0.72 24.13 0.69
N LYS A 15 -0.70 25.41 0.31
CA LYS A 15 -1.19 25.90 -0.99
C LYS A 15 -0.04 26.30 -1.89
N CYS A 16 -0.19 26.08 -3.19
CA CYS A 16 0.76 26.48 -4.21
C CYS A 16 0.84 28.02 -4.24
N PRO A 17 2.04 28.63 -4.09
CA PRO A 17 2.16 30.09 -4.11
C PRO A 17 1.88 30.71 -5.48
N GLN A 18 1.81 29.91 -6.55
CA GLN A 18 1.55 30.41 -7.91
C GLN A 18 0.06 30.39 -8.29
N CYS A 19 -0.70 29.38 -7.86
CA CYS A 19 -2.10 29.21 -8.27
C CYS A 19 -3.09 29.06 -7.11
N GLY A 20 -2.63 28.94 -5.86
CA GLY A 20 -3.49 28.80 -4.68
C GLY A 20 -4.07 27.40 -4.45
N GLU A 21 -3.88 26.47 -5.38
CA GLU A 21 -4.33 25.07 -5.27
C GLU A 21 -3.59 24.29 -4.18
N LEU A 22 -4.21 23.22 -3.68
CA LEU A 22 -3.59 22.35 -2.67
C LEU A 22 -2.35 21.62 -3.22
N MET A 23 -1.28 21.59 -2.43
CA MET A 23 -0.05 20.89 -2.78
C MET A 23 -0.13 19.39 -2.44
N ALA A 24 0.44 18.57 -3.32
CA ALA A 24 0.60 17.14 -3.06
C ALA A 24 1.61 16.91 -1.94
N ASN A 25 1.21 16.14 -0.91
CA ASN A 25 2.14 15.67 0.11
C ASN A 25 2.91 14.44 -0.43
N MET A 26 4.17 14.66 -0.82
CA MET A 26 5.01 13.62 -1.41
C MET A 26 5.89 12.90 -0.39
N GLY A 27 5.89 13.28 0.88
CA GLY A 27 6.73 12.67 1.93
C GLY A 27 8.09 13.32 2.14
N LEU A 28 8.76 12.92 3.22
CA LEU A 28 9.98 13.56 3.72
C LEU A 28 11.21 13.27 2.85
N ASP A 29 11.23 12.12 2.15
CA ASP A 29 12.35 11.74 1.28
C ASP A 29 12.14 12.21 -0.17
N PHE A 30 11.14 13.07 -0.40
CA PHE A 30 10.87 13.60 -1.73
C PHE A 30 11.91 14.66 -2.11
N GLU A 31 12.75 14.34 -3.09
CA GLU A 31 13.62 15.31 -3.75
C GLU A 31 12.90 15.87 -4.98
N SER A 32 12.51 17.14 -4.91
CA SER A 32 11.83 17.80 -6.04
C SER A 32 12.79 17.96 -7.24
N PRO A 33 12.35 17.63 -8.46
CA PRO A 33 13.15 17.91 -9.64
C PRO A 33 13.22 19.43 -9.89
N ARG A 34 14.11 19.84 -10.81
CA ARG A 34 14.15 21.24 -11.24
C ARG A 34 12.79 21.67 -11.79
N LYS A 35 12.42 22.94 -11.58
CA LYS A 35 11.13 23.50 -11.98
C LYS A 35 10.84 23.36 -13.49
N ASP A 36 11.88 23.41 -14.32
CA ASP A 36 11.84 23.32 -15.78
C ASP A 36 11.89 21.88 -16.31
N ASP A 37 12.08 20.88 -15.45
CA ASP A 37 12.17 19.47 -15.85
C ASP A 37 10.77 18.85 -15.98
N VAL A 38 10.05 19.24 -17.04
CA VAL A 38 8.66 18.84 -17.31
C VAL A 38 8.48 17.32 -17.28
N LYS A 39 9.42 16.58 -17.89
CA LYS A 39 9.36 15.12 -17.96
C LYS A 39 9.39 14.47 -16.56
N LYS A 40 10.25 14.96 -15.65
CA LYS A 40 10.27 14.44 -14.28
C LYS A 40 9.01 14.81 -13.50
N TRP A 41 8.49 16.03 -13.69
CA TRP A 41 7.22 16.43 -13.07
C TRP A 41 6.04 15.58 -13.54
N GLU A 42 5.97 15.24 -14.83
CA GLU A 42 4.97 14.32 -15.38
C GLU A 42 5.07 12.91 -14.79
N HIS A 43 6.29 12.40 -14.62
CA HIS A 43 6.53 11.10 -13.97
C HIS A 43 6.08 11.12 -12.51
N ILE A 44 6.44 12.17 -11.74
CA ILE A 44 6.02 12.33 -10.34
C ILE A 44 4.50 12.44 -10.23
N LYS A 45 3.85 13.19 -11.13
CA LYS A 45 2.39 13.27 -11.18
C LYS A 45 1.76 11.90 -11.42
N SER A 46 2.36 11.09 -12.29
CA SER A 46 1.92 9.72 -12.57
C SER A 46 2.04 8.84 -11.32
N LEU A 47 3.19 8.87 -10.63
CA LEU A 47 3.39 8.15 -9.36
C LEU A 47 2.36 8.57 -8.29
N PHE A 48 2.14 9.87 -8.12
CA PHE A 48 1.20 10.39 -7.14
C PHE A 48 -0.24 9.99 -7.46
N SER A 49 -0.65 9.98 -8.73
CA SER A 49 -2.01 9.60 -9.15
C SER A 49 -2.40 8.17 -8.76
N VAL A 50 -1.41 7.29 -8.60
CA VAL A 50 -1.59 5.89 -8.16
C VAL A 50 -1.20 5.66 -6.70
N GLY A 51 -0.94 6.74 -5.96
CA GLY A 51 -0.65 6.74 -4.53
C GLY A 51 0.76 6.33 -4.15
N ILE A 52 1.73 6.39 -5.08
CA ILE A 52 3.15 6.20 -4.76
C ILE A 52 3.74 7.54 -4.32
N THR A 53 4.32 7.55 -3.12
CA THR A 53 4.92 8.72 -2.46
C THR A 53 6.22 8.30 -1.75
N PHE A 54 6.99 9.29 -1.29
CA PHE A 54 8.32 9.14 -0.70
C PHE A 54 8.26 9.29 0.83
N HIS A 55 7.23 8.74 1.46
CA HIS A 55 7.16 8.65 2.91
C HIS A 55 8.06 7.52 3.40
N SER A 56 8.91 7.80 4.40
CA SER A 56 9.60 6.76 5.14
C SER A 56 9.73 7.12 6.62
N CYS A 57 10.06 6.12 7.43
CA CYS A 57 10.43 6.29 8.83
C CYS A 57 11.90 6.74 9.02
N GLY A 58 12.63 6.99 7.93
CA GLY A 58 14.06 7.37 7.94
C GLY A 58 15.05 6.21 8.09
N CYS A 59 14.59 4.98 8.40
CA CYS A 59 15.50 3.83 8.59
C CYS A 59 15.86 3.10 7.29
N SER A 60 14.97 3.08 6.29
CA SER A 60 15.14 2.27 5.07
C SER A 60 14.74 3.01 3.79
N GLY A 61 14.39 4.29 3.89
CA GLY A 61 13.85 5.08 2.79
C GLY A 61 12.47 4.59 2.34
N PRO A 62 11.95 5.11 1.21
CA PRO A 62 10.60 4.83 0.74
C PRO A 62 10.45 3.48 0.00
N GLY A 63 11.53 2.69 -0.07
CA GLY A 63 11.58 1.43 -0.82
C GLY A 63 11.73 1.66 -2.33
N TYR A 64 11.37 0.64 -3.12
CA TYR A 64 11.46 0.71 -4.58
C TYR A 64 10.40 1.66 -5.16
N ILE A 65 10.84 2.61 -5.99
CA ILE A 65 9.97 3.54 -6.70
C ILE A 65 10.21 3.37 -8.21
N PRO A 66 9.18 3.02 -9.00
CA PRO A 66 9.31 2.89 -10.44
C PRO A 66 9.78 4.20 -11.10
N ASN A 67 10.73 4.09 -12.03
CA ASN A 67 11.38 5.24 -12.67
C ASN A 67 10.88 5.52 -14.10
N SER A 68 9.95 4.71 -14.61
CA SER A 68 9.30 4.90 -15.91
C SER A 68 7.86 4.40 -15.87
N LYS A 69 7.06 4.73 -16.89
CA LYS A 69 5.69 4.23 -17.04
C LYS A 69 5.67 2.70 -17.15
N GLU A 70 6.59 2.12 -17.91
CA GLU A 70 6.70 0.67 -18.12
C GLU A 70 7.02 -0.05 -16.80
N LYS A 71 7.98 0.49 -16.02
CA LYS A 71 8.31 -0.03 -14.69
C LYS A 71 7.17 0.13 -13.70
N LEU A 72 6.36 1.18 -13.84
CA LEU A 72 5.19 1.39 -13.01
C LEU A 72 4.10 0.35 -13.29
N VAL A 73 3.88 0.02 -14.57
CA VAL A 73 2.98 -1.07 -14.97
C VAL A 73 3.49 -2.41 -14.44
N GLU A 74 4.78 -2.73 -14.66
CA GLU A 74 5.41 -3.97 -14.17
C GLU A 74 5.25 -4.13 -12.66
N TYR A 75 5.50 -3.05 -11.90
CA TYR A 75 5.35 -3.04 -10.45
C TYR A 75 3.93 -3.43 -9.99
N PHE A 76 2.88 -2.87 -10.59
CA PHE A 76 1.51 -3.20 -10.20
C PHE A 76 1.06 -4.56 -10.71
N GLU A 77 1.53 -5.02 -11.87
CA GLU A 77 1.26 -6.40 -12.32
C GLU A 77 1.90 -7.44 -11.39
N ASP A 78 3.10 -7.19 -10.86
CA ASP A 78 3.74 -8.06 -9.87
C ASP A 78 2.99 -8.08 -8.54
N ILE A 79 2.48 -6.93 -8.08
CA ILE A 79 1.61 -6.85 -6.91
C ILE A 79 0.33 -7.66 -7.16
N LYS A 80 -0.32 -7.47 -8.31
CA LYS A 80 -1.54 -8.18 -8.69
C LYS A 80 -1.32 -9.70 -8.70
N LYS A 81 -0.23 -10.16 -9.31
CA LYS A 81 0.19 -11.57 -9.32
C LYS A 81 0.39 -12.12 -7.90
N THR A 82 0.99 -11.33 -7.02
CA THR A 82 1.16 -11.70 -5.61
C THR A 82 -0.18 -11.83 -4.89
N TYR A 83 -1.12 -10.91 -5.14
CA TYR A 83 -2.46 -10.97 -4.54
C TYR A 83 -3.28 -12.17 -5.04
N PHE A 84 -3.16 -12.55 -6.32
CA PHE A 84 -3.75 -13.79 -6.81
C PHE A 84 -3.21 -15.02 -6.07
N LYS A 85 -1.90 -15.10 -5.84
CA LYS A 85 -1.31 -16.20 -5.04
C LYS A 85 -1.85 -16.23 -3.61
N ASN A 86 -2.01 -15.07 -2.98
CA ASN A 86 -2.63 -15.01 -1.65
C ASN A 86 -4.08 -15.50 -1.70
N MET A 87 -4.83 -15.19 -2.76
CA MET A 87 -6.20 -15.66 -2.93
C MET A 87 -6.27 -17.19 -3.11
N ASP A 88 -5.29 -17.80 -3.78
CA ASP A 88 -5.24 -19.27 -3.94
C ASP A 88 -5.07 -20.01 -2.61
N PHE A 89 -4.38 -19.42 -1.63
CA PHE A 89 -4.35 -19.95 -0.26
C PHE A 89 -5.78 -20.07 0.31
N TRP A 90 -6.61 -19.03 0.18
CA TRP A 90 -7.98 -19.03 0.71
C TRP A 90 -8.92 -19.98 -0.04
N ARG A 91 -8.66 -20.25 -1.32
CA ARG A 91 -9.42 -21.23 -2.10
C ARG A 91 -9.14 -22.68 -1.68
N THR A 92 -7.95 -22.94 -1.17
CA THR A 92 -7.47 -24.30 -0.87
C THR A 92 -7.41 -24.59 0.62
N ARG A 93 -7.48 -23.56 1.48
CA ARG A 93 -7.54 -23.71 2.92
C ARG A 93 -8.80 -24.47 3.34
N ILE A 94 -8.64 -25.41 4.25
CA ILE A 94 -9.76 -26.08 4.93
C ILE A 94 -10.07 -25.26 6.18
N GLU A 95 -11.30 -24.74 6.28
CA GLU A 95 -11.71 -23.98 7.46
C GLU A 95 -11.77 -24.88 8.71
N PRO A 96 -11.24 -24.40 9.85
CA PRO A 96 -11.26 -25.18 11.09
C PRO A 96 -12.69 -25.30 11.64
N ALA A 97 -13.15 -26.53 11.89
CA ALA A 97 -14.47 -26.78 12.47
C ALA A 97 -14.41 -26.87 14.00
N THR A 98 -13.27 -27.31 14.55
CA THR A 98 -13.07 -27.48 16.00
C THR A 98 -12.11 -26.45 16.59
N LYS A 99 -12.18 -26.27 17.92
CA LYS A 99 -11.24 -25.38 18.64
C LYS A 99 -9.78 -25.80 18.45
N GLN A 100 -9.50 -27.10 18.44
CA GLN A 100 -8.14 -27.61 18.25
C GLN A 100 -7.62 -27.36 16.82
N GLU A 101 -8.47 -27.56 15.81
CA GLU A 101 -8.12 -27.22 14.42
C GLU A 101 -7.89 -25.72 14.26
N LYS A 102 -8.71 -24.89 14.91
CA LYS A 102 -8.54 -23.43 14.88
C LYS A 102 -7.20 -23.03 15.45
N GLU A 103 -6.79 -23.60 16.57
CA GLU A 103 -5.49 -23.30 17.17
C GLU A 103 -4.33 -23.71 16.26
N ARG A 104 -4.40 -24.90 15.66
CA ARG A 104 -3.38 -25.37 14.69
C ARG A 104 -3.32 -24.48 13.45
N ASP A 105 -4.46 -24.13 12.86
CA ASP A 105 -4.57 -23.22 11.72
C ASP A 105 -4.04 -21.83 12.07
N SER A 106 -4.42 -21.29 13.23
CA SER A 106 -3.96 -19.99 13.71
C SER A 106 -2.45 -19.93 13.90
N ASN A 107 -1.84 -21.01 14.40
CA ASN A 107 -0.38 -21.06 14.58
C ASN A 107 0.35 -21.23 13.24
N LYS A 108 -0.15 -22.09 12.35
CA LYS A 108 0.49 -22.37 11.06
C LYS A 108 0.36 -21.20 10.07
N ASN A 109 -0.83 -20.62 9.99
CA ASN A 109 -1.21 -19.67 8.95
C ASN A 109 -1.36 -18.24 9.50
N TRP A 110 -0.74 -17.94 10.65
CA TRP A 110 -0.90 -16.68 11.36
C TRP A 110 -0.67 -15.44 10.47
N HIS A 111 0.31 -15.50 9.56
CA HIS A 111 0.64 -14.42 8.64
C HIS A 111 -0.52 -14.09 7.69
N GLU A 112 -1.18 -15.11 7.14
CA GLU A 112 -2.30 -14.91 6.20
C GLU A 112 -3.56 -14.46 6.94
N LEU A 113 -3.86 -15.08 8.08
CA LEU A 113 -5.03 -14.73 8.89
C LEU A 113 -4.96 -13.30 9.42
N ASN A 114 -3.78 -12.87 9.90
CA ASN A 114 -3.57 -11.53 10.45
C ASN A 114 -3.72 -10.42 9.40
N ARG A 115 -3.58 -10.73 8.10
CA ARG A 115 -3.83 -9.76 7.02
C ARG A 115 -5.31 -9.44 6.86
N ILE A 116 -6.19 -10.36 7.25
CA ILE A 116 -7.65 -10.22 7.13
C ILE A 116 -8.24 -9.63 8.40
N SER A 117 -7.85 -10.18 9.55
CA SER A 117 -8.37 -9.75 10.85
C SER A 117 -7.28 -9.80 11.92
N SER A 118 -7.07 -8.69 12.63
CA SER A 118 -6.19 -8.64 13.80
C SER A 118 -6.74 -9.46 14.98
N ASN A 119 -8.03 -9.80 14.97
CA ASN A 119 -8.71 -10.60 15.99
C ASN A 119 -8.80 -12.09 15.61
N PHE A 120 -8.06 -12.56 14.59
CA PHE A 120 -8.11 -13.96 14.13
C PHE A 120 -7.82 -15.02 15.20
N ARG A 121 -7.17 -14.64 16.31
CA ARG A 121 -6.97 -15.54 17.46
C ARG A 121 -8.26 -15.74 18.26
N LYS A 122 -9.13 -14.72 18.31
CA LYS A 122 -10.40 -14.73 19.05
C LYS A 122 -11.54 -15.28 18.19
N GLU A 123 -11.58 -14.93 16.91
CA GLU A 123 -12.65 -15.27 15.97
C GLU A 123 -12.10 -16.10 14.81
N THR A 124 -12.91 -16.97 14.21
CA THR A 124 -12.47 -17.75 13.05
C THR A 124 -12.61 -16.89 11.81
N VAL A 125 -11.52 -16.72 11.07
CA VAL A 125 -11.57 -16.09 9.75
C VAL A 125 -12.01 -17.13 8.73
N THR A 126 -13.13 -16.86 8.07
CA THR A 126 -13.69 -17.68 7.00
C THR A 126 -12.87 -17.50 5.71
N ASN A 127 -12.93 -18.48 4.83
CA ASN A 127 -12.33 -18.40 3.52
C ASN A 127 -12.97 -17.30 2.68
N GLN A 128 -14.29 -17.10 2.80
CA GLN A 128 -14.98 -16.06 2.06
C GLN A 128 -14.48 -14.66 2.44
N GLU A 129 -14.26 -14.37 3.73
CA GLU A 129 -13.66 -13.09 4.18
C GLU A 129 -12.26 -12.87 3.57
N GLY A 130 -11.45 -13.93 3.51
CA GLY A 130 -10.15 -13.88 2.87
C GLY A 130 -10.24 -13.61 1.36
N LEU A 131 -11.15 -14.30 0.66
CA LEU A 131 -11.41 -14.10 -0.77
C LEU A 131 -11.89 -12.68 -1.06
N ASP A 132 -12.86 -12.17 -0.29
CA ASP A 132 -13.42 -10.83 -0.46
C ASP A 132 -12.35 -9.74 -0.26
N TYR A 133 -11.52 -9.90 0.78
CA TYR A 133 -10.40 -9.00 1.03
C TYR A 133 -9.43 -8.96 -0.15
N TRP A 134 -8.96 -10.11 -0.64
CA TRP A 134 -7.99 -10.15 -1.74
C TRP A 134 -8.60 -9.72 -3.07
N HIS A 135 -9.87 -10.03 -3.31
CA HIS A 135 -10.60 -9.54 -4.48
C HIS A 135 -10.68 -8.01 -4.49
N LEU A 136 -11.00 -7.39 -3.35
CA LEU A 136 -10.98 -5.93 -3.21
C LEU A 136 -9.57 -5.36 -3.47
N LYS A 137 -8.52 -6.01 -2.94
CA LYS A 137 -7.13 -5.57 -3.17
C LYS A 137 -6.71 -5.68 -4.64
N ILE A 138 -7.11 -6.73 -5.33
CA ILE A 138 -6.86 -6.89 -6.78
C ILE A 138 -7.57 -5.79 -7.54
N LYS A 139 -8.85 -5.52 -7.25
CA LYS A 139 -9.62 -4.45 -7.89
C LYS A 139 -8.93 -3.08 -7.73
N GLN A 140 -8.43 -2.77 -6.53
CA GLN A 140 -7.67 -1.53 -6.28
C GLN A 140 -6.40 -1.42 -7.14
N VAL A 141 -5.71 -2.54 -7.37
CA VAL A 141 -4.52 -2.56 -8.24
C VAL A 141 -4.91 -2.41 -9.71
N GLU A 142 -6.00 -3.02 -10.14
CA GLU A 142 -6.53 -2.87 -11.51
C GLU A 142 -6.97 -1.43 -11.80
N GLU A 143 -7.62 -0.77 -10.83
CA GLU A 143 -7.95 0.66 -10.92
C GLU A 143 -6.69 1.51 -11.11
N LYS A 144 -5.60 1.24 -10.36
CA LYS A 144 -4.32 1.93 -10.54
C LYS A 144 -3.69 1.68 -11.90
N LEU A 145 -3.72 0.43 -12.38
CA LEU A 145 -3.24 0.08 -13.73
C LEU A 145 -4.02 0.83 -14.82
N ASN A 146 -5.33 1.00 -14.65
CA ASN A 146 -6.17 1.75 -15.59
C ASN A 146 -5.88 3.25 -15.58
N LEU A 147 -5.47 3.82 -14.44
CA LEU A 147 -5.01 5.22 -14.37
C LEU A 147 -3.68 5.46 -15.08
N ILE A 148 -2.86 4.42 -15.22
CA ILE A 148 -1.55 4.51 -15.89
C ILE A 148 -1.69 4.39 -17.40
N LYS A 149 -2.59 3.54 -17.88
CA LYS A 149 -2.77 3.23 -19.31
C LYS A 149 -3.22 4.46 -20.10
#